data_AF-A0A5K1DI98-F1
#
_entry.id   AF-A0A5K1DI98-F1
#
_cell.length_a   1.000
_cell.length_b   1.000
_cell.length_c   1.000
_cell.angle_alpha   90.00
_cell.angle_beta   90.00
_cell.angle_gamma   90.00
#
_symmetry.space_group_name_H-M   'P 1'
#
loop_
_entity.id
_entity.type
_entity.pdbx_description
1 polymer ?
#
loop_
_entity_poly.entity_id
_entity_poly.type
_entity_poly.pdbx_seq_one_letter_code
_entity_poly.pdbx_strand_id
1 'polypeptide(L)' 'VQATPVKRLCITHEVVTVNGQYPGPMLEVRNGDTLIITAINKSKYNVTLH' A
#
# COMPACT_ATOMS: atom_id res chain seq x y z
N VAL A 1 -5.51 2.83 0.49
CA VAL A 1 -4.96 2.21 -0.74
C VAL A 1 -5.56 2.87 -1.96
N GLN A 2 -4.77 3.09 -3.01
CA GLN A 2 -5.17 3.84 -4.21
C GLN A 2 -4.32 3.42 -5.42
N ALA A 3 -4.75 3.74 -6.63
CA ALA A 3 -3.89 3.65 -7.81
C ALA A 3 -2.88 4.81 -7.81
N THR A 4 -1.63 4.54 -8.18
CA THR A 4 -0.57 5.55 -8.30
C THR A 4 0.35 5.19 -9.47
N PRO A 5 0.76 6.15 -10.33
CA PRO A 5 1.74 5.90 -11.37
C PRO A 5 3.10 5.56 -10.77
N VAL A 6 3.66 4.42 -11.16
CA VAL A 6 4.99 3.97 -10.76
C VAL A 6 5.83 3.69 -12.00
N LYS A 7 7.04 4.27 -12.05
CA LYS A 7 8.01 4.06 -13.14
C LYS A 7 9.06 3.03 -12.74
N ARG A 8 9.20 1.95 -13.52
CA ARG A 8 10.23 0.92 -13.37
C ARG A 8 10.75 0.53 -14.75
N LEU A 9 12.06 0.35 -14.89
CA LEU A 9 12.69 -0.06 -16.15
C LEU A 9 12.25 0.81 -17.35
N CYS A 10 12.14 2.12 -17.13
CA CYS A 10 11.65 3.12 -18.10
C CYS A 10 10.16 3.02 -18.51
N ILE A 11 9.37 2.12 -17.91
CA ILE A 11 7.93 1.96 -18.18
C ILE A 11 7.12 2.45 -16.98
N THR A 12 6.05 3.20 -17.23
CA THR A 12 5.11 3.68 -16.20
C THR A 12 3.84 2.83 -16.20
N HIS A 13 3.47 2.32 -15.03
CA HIS A 13 2.21 1.59 -14.82
C HIS A 13 1.43 2.20 -13.65
N GLU A 14 0.10 2.16 -13.73
CA GLU A 14 -0.76 2.39 -12.56
C GLU A 14 -0.70 1.16 -11.65
N VAL A 15 -0.19 1.35 -10.44
CA VAL A 15 -0.04 0.28 -9.44
C VAL A 15 -0.86 0.63 -8.21
N VAL A 16 -1.48 -0.37 -7.58
CA VAL A 16 -2.16 -0.17 -6.29
C VAL A 16 -1.11 -0.01 -5.19
N THR A 17 -1.14 1.12 -4.50
CA THR A 17 -0.19 1.49 -3.44
C THR A 17 -0.88 1.71 -2.10
N VAL A 18 -0.11 1.63 -1.01
CA VAL A 18 -0.55 2.00 0.33
C VAL A 18 -0.07 3.42 0.60
N ASN A 19 -1.00 4.35 0.83
CA ASN A 19 -0.70 5.77 1.07
C ASN A 19 0.17 6.42 -0.04
N GLY A 20 0.08 5.94 -1.28
CA GLY A 20 0.83 6.47 -2.41
C GLY A 20 2.27 5.96 -2.50
N GLN A 21 2.67 5.07 -1.58
CA GLN A 21 4.05 4.58 -1.47
C GLN A 21 4.21 3.23 -2.15
N TYR A 22 5.32 3.09 -2.90
CA TYR A 22 5.74 1.85 -3.54
C TYR A 22 7.26 1.62 -3.39
N PRO A 23 7.72 0.63 -2.58
CA PRO A 23 6.92 -0.25 -1.72
C PRO A 23 6.09 0.51 -0.67
N GLY A 24 5.10 -0.15 -0.08
CA GLY A 24 4.27 0.45 0.98
C GLY A 24 5.08 0.82 2.24
N PRO A 25 4.47 1.52 3.20
CA PRO A 25 5.15 1.96 4.41
C PRO A 25 5.60 0.76 5.25
N MET A 26 6.77 0.89 5.86
CA MET A 26 7.28 -0.07 6.84
C MET A 26 6.53 0.11 8.17
N LEU A 27 6.16 -1.00 8.81
CA LEU A 27 5.64 -1.01 10.18
C LEU A 27 6.78 -1.41 11.11
N GLU A 28 7.08 -0.56 12.10
CA GLU A 28 8.06 -0.86 13.14
C GLU A 28 7.34 -1.26 14.42
N VAL A 29 7.54 -2.50 14.87
CA VAL A 29 6.86 -3.08 16.04
C VAL A 29 7.82 -3.92 16.87
N ARG A 30 7.46 -4.15 18.12
CA ARG A 30 8.18 -5.01 19.06
C ARG A 30 7.36 -6.25 19.38
N ASN A 31 8.04 -7.27 19.89
CA ASN A 31 7.37 -8.49 20.34
C ASN A 31 6.36 -8.16 21.46
N GLY A 32 5.12 -8.62 21.29
CA GLY A 32 4.02 -8.36 22.21
C GLY A 32 3.14 -7.16 21.82
N ASP A 33 3.52 -6.37 20.82
CA ASP A 33 2.68 -5.26 20.36
C ASP A 33 1.41 -5.77 19.64
N THR A 34 0.31 -5.02 19.78
CA THR A 34 -0.91 -5.18 18.97
C THR A 34 -1.15 -3.89 18.21
N LEU A 35 -1.38 -4.00 16.89
CA LEU A 35 -1.65 -2.86 16.03
C LEU A 35 -3.12 -2.81 15.62
N ILE A 36 -3.64 -1.59 15.49
CA ILE A 36 -4.92 -1.31 14.82
C ILE A 36 -4.61 -0.55 13.54
N ILE A 37 -4.94 -1.14 12.39
CA ILE A 37 -4.74 -0.54 11.08
C ILE A 37 -6.09 -0.28 10.44
N THR A 38 -6.40 1.01 10.23
CA THR A 38 -7.60 1.41 9.47
C THR A 38 -7.26 1.48 7.99
N ALA A 39 -7.81 0.56 7.21
CA ALA A 39 -7.64 0.53 5.77
C ALA A 39 -8.84 1.19 5.06
N ILE A 40 -8.57 2.20 4.22
CA ILE A 40 -9.56 2.80 3.33
C ILE A 40 -9.22 2.42 1.89
N ASN A 41 -10.13 1.71 1.22
CA ASN A 41 -9.98 1.35 -0.18
C ASN A 41 -10.49 2.47 -1.09
N LYS A 42 -9.56 3.23 -1.70
CA LYS A 42 -9.83 4.24 -2.73
C LYS A 42 -9.49 3.73 -4.14
N SER A 43 -9.19 2.43 -4.27
CA SER A 43 -8.92 1.80 -5.57
C SER A 43 -10.23 1.38 -6.25
N LYS A 44 -10.13 0.99 -7.52
CA LYS A 44 -11.30 0.55 -8.31
C LYS A 44 -11.71 -0.90 -8.05
N TYR A 45 -10.90 -1.68 -7.32
CA TYR A 45 -11.08 -3.11 -7.15
C TYR A 45 -11.20 -3.48 -5.67
N ASN A 46 -11.75 -4.65 -5.38
CA ASN A 46 -11.77 -5.21 -4.03
C ASN A 46 -10.33 -5.56 -3.59
N VAL A 47 -10.00 -5.26 -2.33
CA VAL A 47 -8.65 -5.42 -1.78
C VAL A 47 -8.72 -6.06 -0.40
N THR A 48 -7.79 -6.96 -0.12
CA THR A 48 -7.46 -7.49 1.21
C THR A 48 -6.01 -7.17 1.55
N LEU A 49 -5.68 -7.01 2.84
CA LEU A 49 -4.32 -6.83 3.34
C LEU A 49 -3.98 -8.04 4.22
N HIS A 50 -2.82 -8.65 4.01
CA HIS A 50 -2.30 -9.79 4.79
C HIS A 50 -0.86 -9.51 5.19
#